data_AF-A0A968MMH5-F1
#
_entry.id   AF-A0A968MMH5-F1
#
_cell.length_a   1.000
_cell.length_b   1.000
_cell.length_c   1.000
_cell.angle_alpha   90.00
_cell.angle_beta   90.00
_cell.angle_gamma   90.00
#
_symmetry.space_group_name_H-M   'P 1'
#
loop_
_entity.id
_entity.type
_entity.pdbx_description
1 polymer ?
#
loop_
_entity_poly.entity_id
_entity_poly.type
_entity_poly.pdbx_seq_one_letter_code
_entity_poly.pdbx_strand_id
1 'polypeptide(L)'
;ANEQEDYEDPDRFVSPEPPMVVDRPGAVMIDPSRWQPLDLAVAVTQNGIPVGAGVQGYIGPHWRDVEPFAVERPAPGAPYFDLGEGPRFDANIIRSRRGHSLDAELDLTDEQIIDISPASYGNNSLGANDGQGYLQNPFTGEAYEPILVNRGDFGRVMAEYWADGPRSETPPGHWNVIAHQAMESPAFERRIEGAADELGALEYDLKLHLALNGALHDAAIVAWEIKRLYLSARPISLIRTMAGLGQSSEPAAADYDPMGLPLVEGLIERITAESAALGQRHHHLAPYIGELTVRSWRGEPGDPAAELGGIAWIRALEWVPYQRETFVTPAFPGYTSGHSTFSRSAAEVLAAITGTPFFPGGLGQNVLKKDAYLTFEQGPSTDVPLSYATYYDAADQAGQSRLWGGIHIAADDFDGRRTGSEVGKRAFTKAKTFFDGSARP
;
A
#
# COMPACT_ATOMS: atom_id res chain seq x y z
N ALA A 1 -19.59 -8.10 17.36
CA ALA A 1 -18.95 -6.81 17.66
C ALA A 1 -18.97 -6.62 19.18
N ASN A 2 -17.81 -6.37 19.80
CA ASN A 2 -17.64 -6.23 21.25
C ASN A 2 -17.99 -4.81 21.74
N GLU A 3 -19.13 -4.25 21.31
CA GLU A 3 -19.50 -2.85 21.55
C GLU A 3 -19.60 -2.52 23.06
N GLN A 4 -20.04 -3.49 23.87
CA GLN A 4 -20.17 -3.33 25.32
C GLN A 4 -18.84 -3.05 26.03
N GLU A 5 -17.72 -3.50 25.44
CA GLU A 5 -16.37 -3.31 25.95
C GLU A 5 -15.57 -2.37 25.04
N ASP A 6 -16.23 -1.40 24.40
CA ASP A 6 -15.61 -0.39 23.52
C ASP A 6 -14.77 -0.99 22.40
N TYR A 7 -15.24 -2.10 21.82
CA TYR A 7 -14.56 -2.84 20.76
C TYR A 7 -13.17 -3.37 21.19
N GLU A 8 -12.93 -3.58 22.48
CA GLU A 8 -11.70 -4.22 22.97
C GLU A 8 -11.53 -5.60 22.30
N ASP A 9 -10.28 -5.97 22.00
CA ASP A 9 -9.94 -7.33 21.57
C ASP A 9 -10.25 -8.34 22.69
N PRO A 10 -11.20 -9.27 22.51
CA PRO A 10 -11.48 -10.30 23.51
C PRO A 10 -10.27 -11.20 23.79
N ASP A 11 -9.41 -11.40 22.78
CA ASP A 11 -8.19 -12.21 22.91
C ASP A 11 -7.03 -11.45 23.57
N ARG A 12 -7.16 -10.12 23.72
CA ARG A 12 -6.12 -9.21 24.24
C ARG A 12 -4.76 -9.48 23.62
N PHE A 13 -4.71 -9.48 22.29
CA PHE A 13 -3.51 -9.84 21.55
C PHE A 13 -2.28 -9.06 21.99
N VAL A 14 -1.20 -9.81 22.18
CA VAL A 14 0.14 -9.27 22.41
C VAL A 14 1.04 -9.84 21.32
N SER A 15 1.82 -8.97 20.67
CA SER A 15 2.81 -9.44 19.71
C SER A 15 3.85 -10.33 20.41
N PRO A 16 4.22 -11.47 19.82
CA PRO A 16 5.32 -12.28 20.33
C PRO A 16 6.68 -11.59 20.17
N GLU A 17 6.79 -10.56 19.33
CA GLU A 17 8.03 -9.83 19.06
C GLU A 17 8.24 -8.66 20.03
N PRO A 18 9.49 -8.43 20.51
CA PRO A 18 9.80 -7.25 21.29
C PRO A 18 9.67 -5.97 20.42
N PRO A 19 9.18 -4.85 20.96
CA PRO A 19 8.99 -3.65 20.16
C PRO A 19 10.32 -3.06 19.66
N MET A 20 10.32 -2.51 18.45
CA MET A 20 11.46 -1.79 17.90
C MET A 20 11.36 -0.29 18.20
N VAL A 21 12.31 0.24 18.96
CA VAL A 21 12.50 1.69 19.11
C VAL A 21 13.04 2.25 17.80
N VAL A 22 12.22 3.00 17.06
CA VAL A 22 12.56 3.44 15.70
C VAL A 22 13.79 4.35 15.67
N ASP A 23 13.96 5.19 16.69
CA ASP A 23 15.09 6.13 16.81
C ASP A 23 16.44 5.44 17.13
N ARG A 24 16.44 4.11 17.29
CA ARG A 24 17.67 3.32 17.51
C ARG A 24 18.03 2.52 16.26
N PRO A 25 19.33 2.42 15.92
CA PRO A 25 19.77 1.58 14.81
C PRO A 25 19.49 0.10 15.06
N GLY A 26 19.03 -0.58 14.02
CA GLY A 26 18.81 -2.03 13.98
C GLY A 26 17.44 -2.45 14.48
N ALA A 27 17.19 -3.75 14.39
CA ALA A 27 16.01 -4.42 14.90
C ALA A 27 16.43 -5.72 15.58
N VAL A 28 15.82 -6.05 16.72
CA VAL A 28 16.00 -7.33 17.39
C VAL A 28 14.67 -8.08 17.31
N MET A 29 14.65 -9.22 16.62
CA MET A 29 13.47 -10.04 16.43
C MET A 29 13.74 -11.47 16.91
N ILE A 30 12.73 -12.11 17.49
CA ILE A 30 12.74 -13.52 17.89
C ILE A 30 12.50 -14.39 16.65
N ASP A 31 11.48 -14.06 15.86
CA ASP A 31 11.18 -14.64 14.56
C ASP A 31 11.03 -13.51 13.53
N PRO A 32 12.04 -13.27 12.67
CA PRO A 32 11.98 -12.21 11.66
C PRO A 32 10.83 -12.34 10.65
N SER A 33 10.12 -13.48 10.61
CA SER A 33 8.90 -13.63 9.80
C SER A 33 7.70 -12.91 10.42
N ARG A 34 7.73 -12.58 11.72
CA ARG A 34 6.58 -12.08 12.49
C ARG A 34 6.58 -10.56 12.65
N TRP A 35 5.40 -10.00 12.87
CA TRP A 35 5.18 -8.57 13.00
C TRP A 35 5.72 -8.05 14.32
N GLN A 36 6.63 -7.09 14.20
CA GLN A 36 7.21 -6.36 15.31
C GLN A 36 6.48 -5.02 15.49
N PRO A 37 5.91 -4.74 16.68
CA PRO A 37 5.33 -3.42 16.94
C PRO A 37 6.44 -2.36 17.02
N LEU A 38 6.15 -1.14 16.55
CA LEU A 38 7.09 -0.03 16.66
C LEU A 38 6.85 0.76 17.96
N ASP A 39 7.94 1.23 18.57
CA ASP A 39 7.93 2.20 19.67
C ASP A 39 8.36 3.56 19.11
N LEU A 40 7.41 4.51 19.08
CA LEU A 40 7.57 5.83 18.48
C LEU A 40 7.66 6.90 19.57
N ALA A 41 8.60 7.84 19.44
CA ALA A 41 8.71 8.99 20.34
C ALA A 41 7.48 9.91 20.27
N VAL A 42 6.81 9.97 19.12
CA VAL A 42 5.52 10.62 18.93
C VAL A 42 4.71 9.76 17.97
N ALA A 43 3.50 9.34 18.37
CA ALA A 43 2.60 8.60 17.51
C ALA A 43 1.30 9.36 17.25
N VAL A 44 0.87 9.31 15.99
CA VAL A 44 -0.39 9.87 15.50
C VAL A 44 -1.12 8.77 14.74
N THR A 45 -2.43 8.62 14.93
CA THR A 45 -3.22 7.65 14.17
C THR A 45 -3.33 8.06 12.70
N GLN A 46 -3.77 7.13 11.83
CA GLN A 46 -4.03 7.45 10.43
C GLN A 46 -5.00 8.65 10.26
N ASN A 47 -5.96 8.78 11.18
CA ASN A 47 -6.94 9.88 11.21
C ASN A 47 -6.42 11.15 11.93
N GLY A 48 -5.13 11.22 12.27
CA GLY A 48 -4.53 12.43 12.82
C GLY A 48 -4.69 12.62 14.32
N ILE A 49 -5.12 11.59 15.04
CA ILE A 49 -5.32 11.67 16.49
C ILE A 49 -3.98 11.39 17.18
N PRO A 50 -3.40 12.34 17.93
CA PRO A 50 -2.19 12.08 18.69
C PRO A 50 -2.49 11.07 19.80
N VAL A 51 -1.70 10.00 19.88
CA VAL A 51 -1.83 8.95 20.90
C VAL A 51 -0.67 8.96 21.91
N GLY A 52 0.26 9.91 21.76
CA GLY A 52 1.45 10.05 22.61
C GLY A 52 2.59 9.12 22.20
N ALA A 53 3.71 9.20 22.90
CA ALA A 53 4.82 8.27 22.70
C ALA A 53 4.40 6.86 23.13
N GLY A 54 4.87 5.84 22.42
CA GLY A 54 4.73 4.46 22.89
C GLY A 54 4.68 3.40 21.81
N VAL A 55 4.46 2.18 22.29
CA VAL A 55 4.43 0.95 21.51
C VAL A 55 3.10 0.83 20.78
N GLN A 56 3.17 0.55 19.49
CA GLN A 56 2.02 0.21 18.65
C GLN A 56 1.27 -1.01 19.19
N GLY A 57 -0.06 -0.87 19.36
CA GLY A 57 -0.97 -2.01 19.50
C GLY A 57 -1.50 -2.46 18.13
N TYR A 58 -1.79 -3.76 17.98
CA TYR A 58 -2.48 -4.23 16.76
C TYR A 58 -3.87 -3.59 16.72
N ILE A 59 -4.17 -2.79 15.70
CA ILE A 59 -5.49 -2.22 15.44
C ILE A 59 -6.44 -3.30 14.89
N GLY A 60 -7.59 -3.49 15.55
CA GLY A 60 -8.66 -4.39 15.12
C GLY A 60 -8.32 -5.89 15.07
N PRO A 61 -7.52 -6.47 15.98
CA PRO A 61 -7.09 -7.88 15.91
C PRO A 61 -8.24 -8.91 15.85
N HIS A 62 -9.41 -8.55 16.40
CA HIS A 62 -10.62 -9.38 16.44
C HIS A 62 -11.51 -9.20 15.20
N TRP A 63 -11.12 -8.37 14.22
CA TRP A 63 -12.01 -8.02 13.09
C TRP A 63 -12.35 -9.23 12.21
N ARG A 64 -11.52 -10.29 12.25
CA ARG A 64 -11.78 -11.59 11.62
C ARG A 64 -13.04 -12.31 12.14
N ASP A 65 -13.54 -11.92 13.31
CA ASP A 65 -14.65 -12.54 14.04
C ASP A 65 -15.95 -11.72 13.93
N VAL A 66 -15.95 -10.64 13.14
CA VAL A 66 -17.16 -9.87 12.82
C VAL A 66 -17.99 -10.61 11.76
N GLU A 67 -19.31 -10.51 11.85
CA GLU A 67 -20.22 -11.12 10.87
C GLU A 67 -20.01 -10.52 9.48
N PRO A 68 -19.72 -11.34 8.45
CA PRO A 68 -19.58 -10.87 7.08
C PRO A 68 -20.94 -10.61 6.42
N PHE A 69 -20.92 -9.82 5.35
CA PHE A 69 -22.05 -9.54 4.47
C PHE A 69 -22.29 -10.68 3.47
N ALA A 70 -21.23 -11.18 2.82
CA ALA A 70 -21.32 -12.13 1.71
C ALA A 70 -20.29 -13.26 1.72
N VAL A 71 -19.12 -13.06 2.33
CA VAL A 71 -18.10 -14.13 2.40
C VAL A 71 -18.47 -15.20 3.42
N GLU A 72 -18.26 -16.46 3.04
CA GLU A 72 -18.51 -17.62 3.89
C GLU A 72 -17.25 -18.48 4.01
N ARG A 73 -17.09 -19.12 5.17
CA ARG A 73 -16.02 -20.09 5.40
C ARG A 73 -16.40 -21.43 4.76
N PRO A 74 -15.45 -22.16 4.15
CA PRO A 74 -15.73 -23.47 3.57
C PRO A 74 -16.04 -24.54 4.64
N ALA A 75 -15.54 -24.36 5.86
CA ALA A 75 -15.82 -25.21 7.01
C ALA A 75 -15.56 -24.43 8.33
N PRO A 76 -16.14 -24.85 9.47
CA PRO A 76 -15.81 -24.27 10.77
C PRO A 76 -14.30 -24.31 11.05
N GLY A 77 -13.73 -23.16 11.39
CA GLY A 77 -12.29 -23.01 11.68
C GLY A 77 -11.37 -22.95 10.45
N ALA A 78 -11.88 -23.13 9.23
CA ALA A 78 -11.10 -22.90 8.01
C ALA A 78 -11.03 -21.40 7.68
N PRO A 79 -9.92 -20.90 7.11
CA PRO A 79 -9.84 -19.51 6.65
C PRO A 79 -10.85 -19.25 5.52
N TYR A 80 -11.28 -17.99 5.35
CA TYR A 80 -12.12 -17.58 4.22
C TYR A 80 -11.41 -17.84 2.88
N PHE A 81 -10.09 -17.63 2.86
CA PHE A 81 -9.22 -17.90 1.73
C PHE A 81 -7.93 -18.58 2.22
N ASP A 82 -7.60 -19.75 1.65
CA ASP A 82 -6.33 -20.42 1.91
C ASP A 82 -5.28 -19.92 0.90
N LEU A 83 -4.29 -19.17 1.41
CA LEU A 83 -3.20 -18.60 0.63
C LEU A 83 -1.89 -19.39 0.77
N GLY A 84 -1.92 -20.57 1.40
CA GLY A 84 -0.73 -21.39 1.63
C GLY A 84 0.14 -20.87 2.76
N GLU A 85 1.47 -20.92 2.61
CA GLU A 85 2.40 -20.69 3.73
C GLU A 85 2.68 -19.22 4.09
N GLY A 86 2.11 -18.26 3.34
CA GLY A 86 2.34 -16.82 3.51
C GLY A 86 3.81 -16.40 3.37
N PRO A 87 4.12 -15.09 3.43
CA PRO A 87 5.50 -14.62 3.42
C PRO A 87 6.25 -15.03 4.69
N ARG A 88 7.47 -15.55 4.52
CA ARG A 88 8.39 -15.93 5.61
C ARG A 88 9.76 -15.29 5.41
N PHE A 89 10.52 -15.18 6.49
CA PHE A 89 11.90 -14.75 6.41
C PHE A 89 12.79 -15.86 5.84
N ASP A 90 12.96 -15.84 4.53
CA ASP A 90 13.69 -16.85 3.77
C ASP A 90 14.47 -16.24 2.57
N ALA A 91 15.11 -17.09 1.77
CA ALA A 91 15.83 -16.65 0.59
C ALA A 91 14.95 -15.93 -0.45
N ASN A 92 13.62 -16.17 -0.47
CA ASN A 92 12.70 -15.48 -1.38
C ASN A 92 12.50 -14.03 -0.97
N ILE A 93 12.28 -13.76 0.33
CA ILE A 93 12.11 -12.39 0.82
C ILE A 93 13.40 -11.57 0.64
N ILE A 94 14.57 -12.18 0.88
CA ILE A 94 15.88 -11.55 0.69
C ILE A 94 16.10 -11.16 -0.78
N ARG A 95 15.64 -12.01 -1.71
CA ARG A 95 15.74 -11.75 -3.15
C ARG A 95 14.66 -10.79 -3.65
N SER A 96 13.62 -10.52 -2.87
CA SER A 96 12.52 -9.62 -3.26
C SER A 96 12.96 -8.16 -3.20
N ARG A 97 13.71 -7.72 -4.22
CA ARG A 97 14.34 -6.39 -4.28
C ARG A 97 13.35 -5.20 -4.33
N ARG A 98 12.08 -5.44 -4.70
CA ARG A 98 11.12 -4.38 -5.02
C ARG A 98 10.78 -3.45 -3.86
N GLY A 99 10.90 -3.89 -2.60
CA GLY A 99 10.59 -3.02 -1.45
C GLY A 99 11.69 -2.01 -1.12
N HIS A 100 12.95 -2.28 -1.46
CA HIS A 100 14.10 -1.41 -1.13
C HIS A 100 14.53 -0.53 -2.31
N SER A 101 14.22 -0.96 -3.55
CA SER A 101 14.60 -0.22 -4.75
C SER A 101 13.74 1.02 -4.98
N LEU A 102 12.44 0.97 -4.62
CA LEU A 102 11.48 2.01 -4.98
C LEU A 102 11.70 3.32 -4.22
N ASP A 103 12.13 3.28 -2.96
CA ASP A 103 12.38 4.49 -2.18
C ASP A 103 13.58 5.29 -2.74
N ALA A 104 14.57 4.61 -3.33
CA ALA A 104 15.66 5.27 -4.04
C ALA A 104 15.21 5.91 -5.36
N GLU A 105 14.14 5.40 -5.97
CA GLU A 105 13.54 5.90 -7.19
C GLU A 105 12.67 7.15 -6.96
N LEU A 106 12.45 7.54 -5.70
CA LEU A 106 11.80 8.81 -5.32
C LEU A 106 12.71 10.04 -5.55
N ASP A 107 13.93 9.83 -6.02
CA ASP A 107 14.92 10.87 -6.28
C ASP A 107 14.49 11.82 -7.42
N LEU A 108 14.23 13.07 -7.06
CA LEU A 108 13.95 14.14 -8.04
C LEU A 108 15.13 14.48 -8.95
N THR A 109 16.36 14.16 -8.52
CA THR A 109 17.58 14.46 -9.28
C THR A 109 17.90 13.39 -10.31
N ASP A 110 17.28 12.21 -10.22
CA ASP A 110 17.32 11.21 -11.27
C ASP A 110 16.41 11.70 -12.41
N GLU A 111 16.99 12.12 -13.54
CA GLU A 111 16.30 12.73 -14.69
C GLU A 111 15.35 11.76 -15.43
N GLN A 112 14.88 10.70 -14.76
CA GLN A 112 13.95 9.71 -15.29
C GLN A 112 12.58 10.33 -15.47
N ILE A 113 12.17 10.41 -16.73
CA ILE A 113 10.82 10.80 -17.13
C ILE A 113 10.06 9.54 -17.54
N ILE A 114 8.86 9.36 -16.99
CA ILE A 114 7.97 8.23 -17.28
C ILE A 114 6.64 8.74 -17.82
N ASP A 115 6.02 7.95 -18.70
CA ASP A 115 4.64 8.17 -19.14
C ASP A 115 3.68 7.48 -18.17
N ILE A 116 2.87 8.27 -17.47
CA ILE A 116 1.88 7.80 -16.49
C ILE A 116 0.45 7.86 -17.02
N SER A 117 0.27 8.14 -18.32
CA SER A 117 -1.05 8.12 -18.95
C SER A 117 -1.61 6.70 -19.04
N PRO A 118 -2.93 6.56 -19.25
CA PRO A 118 -3.50 5.25 -19.54
C PRO A 118 -2.95 4.61 -20.81
N ALA A 119 -2.23 5.34 -21.69
CA ALA A 119 -1.55 4.77 -22.85
C ALA A 119 -0.45 3.78 -22.48
N SER A 120 0.21 4.01 -21.33
CA SER A 120 1.43 3.30 -20.94
C SER A 120 1.37 2.71 -19.53
N TYR A 121 0.44 3.16 -18.68
CA TYR A 121 0.32 2.76 -17.28
C TYR A 121 -1.06 2.14 -16.97
N GLY A 122 -1.06 1.01 -16.27
CA GLY A 122 -2.28 0.24 -15.97
C GLY A 122 -2.45 -0.98 -16.88
N ASN A 123 -3.64 -1.56 -16.91
CA ASN A 123 -3.98 -2.80 -17.61
C ASN A 123 -3.18 -4.02 -17.13
N ASN A 124 -2.95 -4.13 -15.81
CA ASN A 124 -2.21 -5.26 -15.25
C ASN A 124 -3.07 -6.52 -15.17
N SER A 125 -2.41 -7.67 -15.28
CA SER A 125 -2.98 -8.95 -14.85
C SER A 125 -3.28 -8.90 -13.35
N LEU A 126 -4.34 -9.58 -12.90
CA LEU A 126 -4.73 -9.63 -11.49
C LEU A 126 -3.59 -10.18 -10.61
N GLY A 127 -3.15 -9.37 -9.64
CA GLY A 127 -2.06 -9.72 -8.74
C GLY A 127 -0.67 -9.62 -9.40
N ALA A 128 -0.51 -8.70 -10.36
CA ALA A 128 0.74 -8.39 -11.01
C ALA A 128 0.86 -6.88 -11.28
N ASN A 129 2.03 -6.46 -11.75
CA ASN A 129 2.34 -5.11 -12.24
C ASN A 129 3.03 -5.24 -13.61
N ASP A 130 2.35 -5.88 -14.57
CA ASP A 130 2.84 -6.29 -15.89
C ASP A 130 2.11 -5.60 -17.06
N GLY A 131 1.17 -4.71 -16.75
CA GLY A 131 0.34 -4.02 -17.73
C GLY A 131 1.13 -3.07 -18.62
N GLN A 132 0.56 -2.79 -19.80
CA GLN A 132 1.15 -1.93 -20.84
C GLN A 132 0.19 -0.79 -21.25
N GLY A 133 -0.81 -0.49 -20.42
CA GLY A 133 -1.84 0.50 -20.72
C GLY A 133 -2.83 0.07 -21.81
N TYR A 134 -3.50 1.08 -22.36
CA TYR A 134 -4.57 1.01 -23.35
C TYR A 134 -4.25 1.98 -24.49
N LEU A 135 -4.18 1.50 -25.74
CA LEU A 135 -3.84 2.39 -26.85
C LEU A 135 -4.93 3.43 -27.17
N GLN A 136 -6.20 3.14 -26.86
CA GLN A 136 -7.34 3.99 -27.21
C GLN A 136 -8.36 4.03 -26.08
N ASN A 137 -9.03 5.17 -25.94
CA ASN A 137 -10.20 5.34 -25.10
C ASN A 137 -11.41 4.64 -25.77
N PRO A 138 -12.06 3.67 -25.12
CA PRO A 138 -13.15 2.91 -25.73
C PRO A 138 -14.43 3.73 -25.96
N PHE A 139 -14.58 4.90 -25.33
CA PHE A 139 -15.76 5.76 -25.49
C PHE A 139 -15.59 6.78 -26.62
N THR A 140 -14.38 7.29 -26.83
CA THR A 140 -14.11 8.30 -27.87
C THR A 140 -13.50 7.70 -29.14
N GLY A 141 -12.82 6.55 -29.04
CA GLY A 141 -12.02 5.96 -30.12
C GLY A 141 -10.67 6.65 -30.35
N GLU A 142 -10.35 7.68 -29.56
CA GLU A 142 -9.10 8.44 -29.66
C GLU A 142 -7.99 7.79 -28.83
N ALA A 143 -6.73 8.02 -29.20
CA ALA A 143 -5.59 7.57 -28.40
C ALA A 143 -5.52 8.35 -27.08
N TYR A 144 -5.05 7.71 -25.99
CA TYR A 144 -4.73 8.47 -24.78
C TYR A 144 -3.46 9.28 -25.00
N GLU A 145 -3.52 10.57 -24.63
CA GLU A 145 -2.36 11.45 -24.72
C GLU A 145 -1.33 11.10 -23.63
N PRO A 146 -0.03 11.03 -23.96
CA PRO A 146 1.04 10.80 -23.00
C PRO A 146 1.07 11.85 -21.88
N ILE A 147 1.38 11.40 -20.66
CA ILE A 147 1.54 12.25 -19.48
C ILE A 147 2.95 11.99 -18.94
N LEU A 148 3.89 12.85 -19.32
CA LEU A 148 5.30 12.70 -18.98
C LEU A 148 5.61 13.44 -17.67
N VAL A 149 6.06 12.70 -16.66
CA VAL A 149 6.42 13.25 -15.35
C VAL A 149 7.75 12.69 -14.85
N ASN A 150 8.39 13.40 -13.92
CA ASN A 150 9.53 12.86 -13.19
C ASN A 150 9.09 11.63 -12.37
N ARG A 151 9.85 10.53 -12.43
CA ARG A 151 9.53 9.29 -11.71
C ARG A 151 9.45 9.49 -10.20
N GLY A 152 10.34 10.30 -9.63
CA GLY A 152 10.35 10.60 -8.21
C GLY A 152 9.13 11.40 -7.77
N ASP A 153 8.68 12.36 -8.58
CA ASP A 153 7.39 13.02 -8.36
C ASP A 153 6.23 12.02 -8.37
N PHE A 154 6.17 11.15 -9.38
CA PHE A 154 5.12 10.15 -9.49
C PHE A 154 5.10 9.19 -8.29
N GLY A 155 6.25 8.64 -7.88
CA GLY A 155 6.33 7.70 -6.76
C GLY A 155 5.86 8.30 -5.43
N ARG A 156 6.24 9.56 -5.16
CA ARG A 156 5.86 10.28 -3.93
C ARG A 156 4.37 10.63 -3.92
N VAL A 157 3.87 11.13 -5.04
CA VAL A 157 2.45 11.39 -5.28
C VAL A 157 1.63 10.11 -5.11
N MET A 158 2.07 9.00 -5.70
CA MET A 158 1.42 7.69 -5.57
C MET A 158 1.35 7.24 -4.12
N ALA A 159 2.47 7.33 -3.38
CA ALA A 159 2.55 6.92 -1.98
C ALA A 159 1.61 7.74 -1.09
N GLU A 160 1.57 9.07 -1.24
CA GLU A 160 0.72 9.95 -0.41
C GLU A 160 -0.76 9.94 -0.82
N TYR A 161 -1.07 9.90 -2.13
CA TYR A 161 -2.47 9.92 -2.60
C TYR A 161 -3.28 8.75 -2.06
N TRP A 162 -2.68 7.56 -2.04
CA TRP A 162 -3.29 6.34 -1.54
C TRP A 162 -2.85 6.01 -0.10
N ALA A 163 -2.11 6.90 0.56
CA ALA A 163 -1.80 6.74 1.99
C ALA A 163 -3.07 6.83 2.83
N ASP A 164 -3.99 7.70 2.40
CA ASP A 164 -5.18 8.15 3.10
C ASP A 164 -4.82 8.75 4.47
N GLY A 165 -4.94 10.08 4.55
CA GLY A 165 -4.37 10.90 5.62
C GLY A 165 -5.39 11.37 6.66
N PRO A 166 -4.94 12.18 7.63
CA PRO A 166 -5.75 12.56 8.78
C PRO A 166 -6.97 13.44 8.46
N ARG A 167 -6.97 14.04 7.27
CA ARG A 167 -8.02 14.93 6.79
C ARG A 167 -8.79 14.33 5.61
N SER A 168 -8.56 13.05 5.31
CA SER A 168 -9.31 12.31 4.31
C SER A 168 -10.03 11.12 4.97
N GLU A 169 -10.85 10.47 4.17
CA GLU A 169 -11.43 9.19 4.47
C GLU A 169 -10.33 8.12 4.53
N THR A 170 -10.53 7.09 5.34
CA THR A 170 -9.72 5.85 5.27
C THR A 170 -9.98 5.11 3.94
N PRO A 171 -9.18 4.11 3.55
CA PRO A 171 -9.28 3.49 2.22
C PRO A 171 -10.68 3.04 1.78
N PRO A 172 -11.52 2.41 2.64
CA PRO A 172 -12.90 2.12 2.28
C PRO A 172 -13.73 3.34 1.88
N GLY A 173 -13.56 4.46 2.58
CA GLY A 173 -14.25 5.71 2.27
C GLY A 173 -13.73 6.38 1.00
N HIS A 174 -12.42 6.29 0.72
CA HIS A 174 -11.85 6.78 -0.55
C HIS A 174 -12.52 6.13 -1.77
N TRP A 175 -12.89 4.85 -1.68
CA TRP A 175 -13.65 4.18 -2.75
C TRP A 175 -15.10 4.65 -2.87
N ASN A 176 -15.71 5.16 -1.80
CA ASN A 176 -17.00 5.86 -1.92
C ASN A 176 -16.80 7.21 -2.64
N VAL A 177 -15.73 7.95 -2.34
CA VAL A 177 -15.38 9.20 -3.06
C VAL A 177 -15.17 8.92 -4.55
N ILE A 178 -14.42 7.87 -4.91
CA ILE A 178 -14.22 7.48 -6.32
C ILE A 178 -15.55 7.12 -6.99
N ALA A 179 -16.44 6.41 -6.30
CA ALA A 179 -17.76 6.08 -6.82
C ALA A 179 -18.58 7.34 -7.09
N HIS A 180 -18.58 8.31 -6.18
CA HIS A 180 -19.27 9.59 -6.35
C HIS A 180 -18.66 10.42 -7.50
N GLN A 181 -17.34 10.48 -7.60
CA GLN A 181 -16.65 11.15 -8.71
C GLN A 181 -17.03 10.54 -10.07
N ALA A 182 -17.13 9.21 -10.16
CA ALA A 182 -17.62 8.56 -11.37
C ALA A 182 -19.07 8.98 -11.68
N MET A 183 -19.94 9.05 -10.66
CA MET A 183 -21.34 9.47 -10.81
C MET A 183 -21.53 10.94 -11.20
N GLU A 184 -20.56 11.80 -10.91
CA GLU A 184 -20.57 13.21 -11.30
C GLU A 184 -20.21 13.43 -12.78
N SER A 185 -19.64 12.41 -13.45
CA SER A 185 -19.32 12.49 -14.87
C SER A 185 -20.58 12.70 -15.72
N PRO A 186 -20.57 13.62 -16.70
CA PRO A 186 -21.67 13.77 -17.66
C PRO A 186 -21.94 12.51 -18.49
N ALA A 187 -20.98 11.59 -18.57
CA ALA A 187 -21.10 10.31 -19.26
C ALA A 187 -21.64 9.19 -18.36
N PHE A 188 -21.94 9.47 -17.09
CA PHE A 188 -22.48 8.48 -16.16
C PHE A 188 -23.98 8.28 -16.37
N GLU A 189 -24.39 7.03 -16.48
CA GLU A 189 -25.79 6.63 -16.59
C GLU A 189 -26.14 5.74 -15.41
N ARG A 190 -27.28 6.00 -14.73
CA ARG A 190 -27.72 5.22 -13.56
C ARG A 190 -28.33 3.88 -13.95
N ARG A 191 -27.54 3.05 -14.62
CA ARG A 191 -27.91 1.70 -15.09
C ARG A 191 -27.15 0.66 -14.30
N ILE A 192 -27.86 -0.32 -13.78
CA ILE A 192 -27.23 -1.50 -13.16
C ILE A 192 -26.84 -2.46 -14.26
N GLU A 193 -25.57 -2.87 -14.31
CA GLU A 193 -25.04 -3.84 -15.27
C GLU A 193 -25.33 -3.46 -16.75
N GLY A 194 -25.42 -2.16 -17.05
CA GLY A 194 -25.77 -1.67 -18.40
C GLY A 194 -27.21 -1.93 -18.83
N ALA A 195 -28.15 -2.13 -17.89
CA ALA A 195 -29.56 -2.37 -18.18
C ALA A 195 -30.22 -1.26 -19.04
N ALA A 196 -31.24 -1.65 -19.81
CA ALA A 196 -31.93 -0.78 -20.77
C ALA A 196 -32.73 0.37 -20.13
N ASP A 197 -33.13 0.22 -18.86
CA ASP A 197 -33.83 1.27 -18.11
C ASP A 197 -32.87 1.95 -17.12
N GLU A 198 -32.92 3.27 -17.09
CA GLU A 198 -32.19 4.06 -16.09
C GLU A 198 -32.99 4.11 -14.79
N LEU A 199 -32.30 3.97 -13.66
CA LEU A 199 -32.90 4.06 -12.34
C LEU A 199 -32.97 5.50 -11.84
N GLY A 200 -33.93 5.76 -10.96
CA GLY A 200 -33.93 7.00 -10.18
C GLY A 200 -32.72 7.10 -9.27
N ALA A 201 -32.26 8.32 -8.99
CA ALA A 201 -31.05 8.59 -8.20
C ALA A 201 -31.04 7.84 -6.86
N LEU A 202 -32.11 7.97 -6.05
CA LEU A 202 -32.20 7.32 -4.75
C LEU A 202 -32.06 5.79 -4.84
N GLU A 203 -32.69 5.17 -5.85
CA GLU A 203 -32.64 3.72 -6.00
C GLU A 203 -31.24 3.26 -6.39
N TYR A 204 -30.60 3.95 -7.35
CA TYR A 204 -29.24 3.64 -7.75
C TYR A 204 -28.26 3.80 -6.59
N ASP A 205 -28.36 4.91 -5.86
CA ASP A 205 -27.47 5.23 -4.74
C ASP A 205 -27.56 4.17 -3.64
N LEU A 206 -28.78 3.75 -3.27
CA LEU A 206 -28.97 2.69 -2.27
C LEU A 206 -28.37 1.36 -2.73
N LYS A 207 -28.57 0.98 -4.00
CA LYS A 207 -28.03 -0.26 -4.56
C LYS A 207 -26.51 -0.24 -4.62
N LEU A 208 -25.92 0.87 -5.08
CA LEU A 208 -24.48 1.09 -5.12
C LEU A 208 -23.86 0.98 -3.73
N HIS A 209 -24.36 1.73 -2.76
CA HIS A 209 -23.75 1.76 -1.43
C HIS A 209 -23.93 0.43 -0.67
N LEU A 210 -25.04 -0.28 -0.88
CA LEU A 210 -25.21 -1.62 -0.32
C LEU A 210 -24.14 -2.59 -0.85
N ALA A 211 -23.94 -2.63 -2.17
CA ALA A 211 -22.95 -3.50 -2.78
C ALA A 211 -21.52 -3.10 -2.42
N LEU A 212 -21.19 -1.81 -2.54
CA LEU A 212 -19.86 -1.28 -2.32
C LEU A 212 -19.44 -1.43 -0.86
N ASN A 213 -20.26 -0.99 0.08
CA ASN A 213 -19.89 -1.04 1.50
C ASN A 213 -20.01 -2.46 2.09
N GLY A 214 -20.89 -3.31 1.54
CA GLY A 214 -20.86 -4.74 1.84
C GLY A 214 -19.55 -5.41 1.41
N ALA A 215 -19.03 -5.05 0.23
CA ALA A 215 -17.76 -5.55 -0.28
C ALA A 215 -16.55 -5.04 0.50
N LEU A 216 -16.57 -3.76 0.91
CA LEU A 216 -15.52 -3.15 1.72
C LEU A 216 -15.52 -3.70 3.15
N HIS A 217 -16.68 -3.97 3.74
CA HIS A 217 -16.81 -4.62 5.04
C HIS A 217 -16.19 -6.03 5.03
N ASP A 218 -16.56 -6.85 4.05
CA ASP A 218 -16.00 -8.19 3.91
C ASP A 218 -14.49 -8.17 3.60
N ALA A 219 -14.04 -7.18 2.83
CA ALA A 219 -12.62 -7.00 2.54
C ALA A 219 -11.82 -6.72 3.82
N ALA A 220 -12.39 -5.97 4.77
CA ALA A 220 -11.75 -5.74 6.08
C ALA A 220 -11.65 -7.06 6.85
N ILE A 221 -12.75 -7.83 6.95
CA ILE A 221 -12.78 -9.10 7.69
C ILE A 221 -11.72 -10.05 7.15
N VAL A 222 -11.67 -10.22 5.82
CA VAL A 222 -10.73 -11.12 5.15
C VAL A 222 -9.29 -10.67 5.31
N ALA A 223 -8.99 -9.38 5.07
CA ALA A 223 -7.62 -8.88 5.21
C ALA A 223 -7.12 -8.99 6.66
N TRP A 224 -7.96 -8.71 7.66
CA TRP A 224 -7.57 -8.82 9.07
C TRP A 224 -7.46 -10.27 9.54
N GLU A 225 -8.27 -11.19 9.01
CA GLU A 225 -8.05 -12.62 9.22
C GLU A 225 -6.66 -13.03 8.74
N ILE A 226 -6.31 -12.73 7.49
CA ILE A 226 -5.04 -13.11 6.89
C ILE A 226 -3.89 -12.51 7.71
N LYS A 227 -3.98 -11.22 8.07
CA LYS A 227 -3.00 -10.57 8.97
C LYS A 227 -2.84 -11.28 10.30
N ARG A 228 -3.95 -11.76 10.88
CA ARG A 228 -3.92 -12.49 12.15
C ARG A 228 -3.38 -13.92 12.02
N LEU A 229 -3.59 -14.58 10.89
CA LEU A 229 -3.10 -15.94 10.65
C LEU A 229 -1.58 -15.97 10.46
N TYR A 230 -1.04 -15.05 9.65
CA TYR A 230 0.38 -15.07 9.29
C TYR A 230 1.24 -14.16 10.16
N LEU A 231 0.65 -13.09 10.73
CA LEU A 231 1.37 -12.08 11.50
C LEU A 231 2.63 -11.58 10.79
N SER A 232 2.63 -11.45 9.46
CA SER A 232 3.89 -11.22 8.72
C SER A 232 4.57 -9.88 9.05
N ALA A 233 5.90 -9.90 9.08
CA ALA A 233 6.76 -8.75 9.32
C ALA A 233 6.57 -7.60 8.31
N ARG A 234 6.97 -6.38 8.72
CA ARG A 234 6.98 -5.18 7.88
C ARG A 234 8.38 -4.93 7.31
N PRO A 235 8.51 -4.24 6.15
CA PRO A 235 9.81 -3.98 5.53
C PRO A 235 10.85 -3.34 6.44
N ILE A 236 10.46 -2.37 7.29
CA ILE A 236 11.40 -1.70 8.21
C ILE A 236 12.11 -2.69 9.14
N SER A 237 11.36 -3.62 9.75
CA SER A 237 11.92 -4.65 10.64
C SER A 237 12.79 -5.63 9.87
N LEU A 238 12.37 -6.04 8.67
CA LEU A 238 13.13 -6.95 7.81
C LEU A 238 14.47 -6.34 7.38
N ILE A 239 14.46 -5.10 6.87
CA ILE A 239 15.67 -4.41 6.40
C ILE A 239 16.67 -4.22 7.54
N ARG A 240 16.20 -3.69 8.67
CA ARG A 240 17.07 -3.42 9.81
C ARG A 240 17.62 -4.70 10.44
N THR A 241 16.83 -5.80 10.42
CA THR A 241 17.30 -7.13 10.84
C THR A 241 18.36 -7.66 9.87
N MET A 242 18.09 -7.67 8.56
CA MET A 242 19.04 -8.13 7.55
C MET A 242 20.34 -7.32 7.57
N ALA A 243 20.25 -6.00 7.73
CA ALA A 243 21.42 -5.13 7.86
C ALA A 243 22.25 -5.43 9.12
N GLY A 244 21.60 -5.83 10.21
CA GLY A 244 22.27 -6.24 11.45
C GLY A 244 23.01 -7.59 11.36
N LEU A 245 22.60 -8.45 10.43
CA LEU A 245 23.27 -9.74 10.18
C LEU A 245 24.53 -9.59 9.32
N GLY A 246 24.58 -8.57 8.45
CA GLY A 246 25.65 -8.38 7.47
C GLY A 246 25.12 -8.50 6.04
N GLN A 247 25.98 -8.86 5.09
CA GLN A 247 25.62 -8.95 3.67
C GLN A 247 25.52 -10.38 3.15
N SER A 248 24.67 -10.60 2.13
CA SER A 248 24.41 -11.95 1.58
C SER A 248 24.96 -12.20 0.16
N SER A 249 25.73 -11.28 -0.41
CA SER A 249 26.24 -11.34 -1.79
C SER A 249 27.64 -11.94 -1.95
N GLU A 250 28.51 -11.82 -0.94
CA GLU A 250 29.92 -12.20 -1.00
C GLU A 250 30.27 -13.26 0.07
N PRO A 251 30.15 -14.58 -0.22
CA PRO A 251 30.30 -15.66 0.78
C PRO A 251 31.67 -15.77 1.46
N ALA A 252 32.71 -15.17 0.88
CA ALA A 252 34.07 -15.22 1.42
C ALA A 252 34.40 -14.03 2.35
N ALA A 253 33.52 -13.03 2.44
CA ALA A 253 33.73 -11.85 3.27
C ALA A 253 33.41 -12.15 4.74
N ALA A 254 34.05 -11.39 5.65
CA ALA A 254 33.92 -11.60 7.10
C ALA A 254 32.54 -11.21 7.65
N ASP A 255 31.82 -10.34 6.95
CA ASP A 255 30.46 -9.85 7.25
C ASP A 255 29.38 -10.60 6.45
N TYR A 256 29.70 -11.79 5.94
CA TYR A 256 28.74 -12.60 5.20
C TYR A 256 27.74 -13.29 6.13
N ASP A 257 26.46 -13.12 5.82
CA ASP A 257 25.38 -13.93 6.37
C ASP A 257 24.39 -14.29 5.24
N PRO A 258 24.02 -15.57 5.05
CA PRO A 258 23.07 -15.96 4.00
C PRO A 258 21.68 -15.33 4.16
N MET A 259 21.35 -14.86 5.36
CA MET A 259 20.14 -14.13 5.71
C MET A 259 20.35 -12.60 5.81
N GLY A 260 21.54 -12.12 5.48
CA GLY A 260 21.90 -10.71 5.45
C GLY A 260 21.36 -9.94 4.25
N LEU A 261 21.57 -8.62 4.26
CA LEU A 261 21.10 -7.72 3.21
C LEU A 261 21.95 -7.88 1.93
N PRO A 262 21.36 -8.07 0.74
CA PRO A 262 22.14 -8.27 -0.48
C PRO A 262 22.80 -6.97 -0.92
N LEU A 263 24.08 -7.04 -1.31
CA LEU A 263 24.76 -5.92 -1.98
C LEU A 263 24.17 -5.70 -3.36
N VAL A 264 23.89 -4.44 -3.68
CA VAL A 264 23.36 -3.97 -4.97
C VAL A 264 24.08 -2.66 -5.31
N GLU A 265 24.91 -2.67 -6.34
CA GLU A 265 25.65 -1.48 -6.78
C GLU A 265 24.72 -0.27 -6.97
N GLY A 266 25.08 0.88 -6.38
CA GLY A 266 24.29 2.11 -6.46
C GLY A 266 23.03 2.14 -5.57
N LEU A 267 22.75 1.08 -4.80
CA LEU A 267 21.60 0.99 -3.91
C LEU A 267 21.92 0.48 -2.51
N ILE A 268 22.61 -0.65 -2.37
CA ILE A 268 23.02 -1.26 -1.09
C ILE A 268 24.51 -1.57 -1.17
N GLU A 269 25.30 -0.86 -0.38
CA GLU A 269 26.76 -0.94 -0.43
C GLU A 269 27.36 -1.14 0.95
N ARG A 270 28.57 -1.72 0.97
CA ARG A 270 29.41 -1.72 2.16
C ARG A 270 30.11 -0.37 2.27
N ILE A 271 30.12 0.23 3.45
CA ILE A 271 30.90 1.43 3.72
C ILE A 271 32.38 1.03 3.83
N THR A 272 33.18 1.46 2.85
CA THR A 272 34.62 1.20 2.80
C THR A 272 35.42 2.45 3.15
N ALA A 273 36.68 2.28 3.57
CA ALA A 273 37.58 3.42 3.78
C ALA A 273 37.74 4.30 2.53
N GLU A 274 37.67 3.71 1.33
CA GLU A 274 37.70 4.44 0.07
C GLU A 274 36.42 5.24 -0.15
N SER A 275 35.25 4.60 -0.05
CA SER A 275 33.96 5.28 -0.26
C SER A 275 33.65 6.33 0.82
N ALA A 276 34.25 6.23 2.01
CA ALA A 276 34.11 7.17 3.11
C ALA A 276 35.21 8.24 3.20
N ALA A 277 36.18 8.24 2.28
CA ALA A 277 37.19 9.28 2.20
C ALA A 277 36.57 10.66 1.92
N LEU A 278 37.30 11.74 2.25
CA LEU A 278 36.82 13.10 2.02
C LEU A 278 36.45 13.32 0.54
N GLY A 279 35.23 13.80 0.29
CA GLY A 279 34.69 14.04 -1.05
C GLY A 279 34.12 12.80 -1.75
N GLN A 280 34.09 11.64 -1.09
CA GLN A 280 33.48 10.42 -1.61
C GLN A 280 32.03 10.25 -1.11
N ARG A 281 31.27 9.40 -1.81
CA ARG A 281 29.81 9.25 -1.64
C ARG A 281 29.33 8.83 -0.24
N HIS A 282 30.18 8.19 0.56
CA HIS A 282 29.88 7.77 1.94
C HIS A 282 30.67 8.58 2.98
N HIS A 283 31.20 9.76 2.63
CA HIS A 283 32.05 10.53 3.52
C HIS A 283 31.40 10.80 4.89
N HIS A 284 30.12 11.16 4.91
CA HIS A 284 29.35 11.40 6.13
C HIS A 284 29.09 10.14 6.96
N LEU A 285 29.37 8.96 6.40
CA LEU A 285 29.24 7.65 7.05
C LEU A 285 30.60 7.06 7.48
N ALA A 286 31.70 7.83 7.43
CA ALA A 286 33.02 7.38 7.84
C ALA A 286 33.12 6.75 9.25
N PRO A 287 32.35 7.17 10.26
CA PRO A 287 32.33 6.49 11.56
C PRO A 287 31.85 5.02 11.51
N TYR A 288 31.22 4.61 10.41
CA TYR A 288 30.53 3.33 10.25
C TYR A 288 31.17 2.45 9.17
N ILE A 289 32.46 2.64 8.88
CA ILE A 289 33.21 1.76 7.96
C ILE A 289 33.07 0.30 8.40
N GLY A 290 32.68 -0.56 7.46
CA GLY A 290 32.36 -1.97 7.68
C GLY A 290 30.87 -2.28 7.78
N GLU A 291 30.02 -1.29 8.05
CA GLU A 291 28.57 -1.44 8.03
C GLU A 291 27.99 -1.31 6.61
N LEU A 292 26.70 -1.62 6.47
CA LEU A 292 25.96 -1.46 5.22
C LEU A 292 25.23 -0.13 5.16
N THR A 293 25.24 0.48 3.98
CA THR A 293 24.51 1.69 3.63
C THR A 293 23.49 1.39 2.54
N VAL A 294 22.38 2.12 2.54
CA VAL A 294 21.34 2.07 1.53
C VAL A 294 21.11 3.47 0.97
N ARG A 295 20.99 3.59 -0.35
CA ARG A 295 20.54 4.83 -0.99
C ARG A 295 19.02 4.89 -0.87
N SER A 296 18.49 5.80 -0.06
CA SER A 296 17.06 5.88 0.23
C SER A 296 16.65 7.27 0.70
N TRP A 297 15.36 7.45 0.94
CA TRP A 297 14.82 8.67 1.52
C TRP A 297 15.35 8.88 2.93
N ARG A 298 15.72 10.12 3.24
CA ARG A 298 16.39 10.46 4.51
C ARG A 298 15.47 10.53 5.72
N GLY A 299 14.16 10.57 5.51
CA GLY A 299 13.16 10.88 6.53
C GLY A 299 12.46 12.22 6.28
N GLU A 300 11.39 12.48 7.04
CA GLU A 300 10.63 13.74 7.02
C GLU A 300 11.60 14.87 7.39
N PRO A 301 11.73 15.93 6.58
CA PRO A 301 12.61 17.05 6.93
C PRO A 301 12.01 17.86 8.08
N GLY A 302 12.80 18.78 8.65
CA GLY A 302 12.36 19.57 9.80
C GLY A 302 11.20 20.50 9.48
N ASP A 303 11.15 21.03 8.25
CA ASP A 303 10.00 21.77 7.71
C ASP A 303 9.48 21.12 6.42
N PRO A 304 8.57 20.13 6.50
CA PRO A 304 8.08 19.41 5.32
C PRO A 304 7.26 20.29 4.36
N ALA A 305 6.85 21.50 4.76
CA ALA A 305 6.18 22.42 3.85
C ALA A 305 7.16 23.17 2.93
N ALA A 306 8.43 23.27 3.31
CA ALA A 306 9.43 24.09 2.63
C ALA A 306 10.69 23.32 2.22
N GLU A 307 10.89 22.11 2.74
CA GLU A 307 12.12 21.34 2.58
C GLU A 307 11.85 19.99 1.91
N LEU A 308 12.86 19.51 1.18
CA LEU A 308 12.94 18.14 0.68
C LEU A 308 13.78 17.31 1.67
N GLY A 309 13.27 16.16 2.10
CA GLY A 309 14.09 15.16 2.79
C GLY A 309 15.12 14.58 1.83
N GLY A 310 14.65 14.23 0.63
CA GLY A 310 15.49 13.82 -0.50
C GLY A 310 16.18 12.46 -0.32
N ILE A 311 16.87 12.02 -1.37
CA ILE A 311 17.54 10.71 -1.42
C ILE A 311 19.03 10.85 -1.11
N ALA A 312 19.55 10.02 -0.21
CA ALA A 312 20.97 9.93 0.09
C ALA A 312 21.38 8.54 0.57
N TRP A 313 22.68 8.32 0.71
CA TRP A 313 23.22 7.16 1.42
C TRP A 313 22.97 7.30 2.92
N ILE A 314 22.23 6.36 3.50
CA ILE A 314 21.94 6.28 4.94
C ILE A 314 22.36 4.91 5.47
N ARG A 315 22.64 4.81 6.77
CA ARG A 315 22.94 3.50 7.37
C ARG A 315 21.72 2.59 7.21
N ALA A 316 21.93 1.36 6.73
CA ALA A 316 20.82 0.42 6.52
C ALA A 316 20.12 0.05 7.84
N LEU A 317 20.83 0.13 8.97
CA LEU A 317 20.28 -0.04 10.31
C LEU A 317 19.30 1.06 10.73
N GLU A 318 19.34 2.22 10.09
CA GLU A 318 18.51 3.40 10.40
C GLU A 318 17.42 3.62 9.34
N TRP A 319 17.35 2.76 8.32
CA TRP A 319 16.38 2.90 7.24
C TRP A 319 14.95 3.04 7.75
N VAL A 320 14.19 3.95 7.14
CA VAL A 320 12.76 4.15 7.36
C VAL A 320 12.05 4.24 6.00
N PRO A 321 10.79 3.77 5.90
CA PRO A 321 9.99 3.91 4.69
C PRO A 321 9.62 5.38 4.42
N TYR A 322 9.23 5.69 3.17
CA TYR A 322 8.62 6.98 2.81
C TYR A 322 7.23 7.16 3.47
N GLN A 323 7.24 7.61 4.72
CA GLN A 323 6.10 7.86 5.60
C GLN A 323 6.46 8.96 6.61
N ARG A 324 5.44 9.59 7.21
CA ARG A 324 5.65 10.57 8.29
C ARG A 324 6.34 9.93 9.50
N GLU A 325 7.18 10.68 10.20
CA GLU A 325 7.89 10.22 11.39
C GLU A 325 6.93 9.80 12.52
N THR A 326 5.77 10.43 12.57
CA THR A 326 4.72 10.13 13.55
C THR A 326 3.83 8.94 13.19
N PHE A 327 4.00 8.38 11.98
CA PHE A 327 3.25 7.25 11.45
C PHE A 327 4.12 6.41 10.48
N VAL A 328 5.25 5.91 10.98
CA VAL A 328 6.28 5.25 10.15
C VAL A 328 5.76 4.01 9.42
N THR A 329 4.94 3.19 10.06
CA THR A 329 4.21 2.10 9.40
C THR A 329 2.91 1.82 10.17
N PRO A 330 1.82 1.40 9.51
CA PRO A 330 0.57 1.13 10.21
C PRO A 330 0.69 0.04 11.27
N ALA A 331 -0.01 0.22 12.40
CA ALA A 331 0.05 -0.62 13.59
C ALA A 331 -0.71 -1.96 13.43
N PHE A 332 -0.30 -2.76 12.46
CA PHE A 332 -0.80 -4.10 12.18
C PHE A 332 0.15 -4.88 11.24
N PRO A 333 0.09 -6.23 11.24
CA PRO A 333 0.91 -7.09 10.37
C PRO A 333 0.84 -6.75 8.88
N GLY A 334 1.87 -7.12 8.12
CA GLY A 334 2.01 -6.80 6.69
C GLY A 334 1.03 -7.55 5.79
N TYR A 335 0.99 -8.87 5.87
CA TYR A 335 0.32 -9.70 4.87
C TYR A 335 -1.16 -10.00 5.21
N THR A 336 -2.13 -9.77 4.32
CA THR A 336 -2.05 -9.06 3.02
C THR A 336 -2.25 -7.55 3.19
N SER A 337 -1.95 -6.77 2.16
CA SER A 337 -2.20 -5.32 2.13
C SER A 337 -3.70 -5.04 2.17
N GLY A 338 -4.15 -4.35 3.22
CA GLY A 338 -5.55 -3.93 3.35
C GLY A 338 -5.97 -3.03 2.19
N HIS A 339 -5.12 -2.06 1.79
CA HIS A 339 -5.41 -1.18 0.66
C HIS A 339 -5.64 -1.98 -0.62
N SER A 340 -4.80 -2.99 -0.90
CA SER A 340 -4.94 -3.83 -2.08
C SER A 340 -6.25 -4.64 -2.05
N THR A 341 -6.63 -5.18 -0.89
CA THR A 341 -7.87 -5.96 -0.73
C THR A 341 -9.12 -5.08 -0.83
N PHE A 342 -9.16 -3.94 -0.14
CA PHE A 342 -10.26 -2.96 -0.23
C PHE A 342 -10.44 -2.48 -1.66
N SER A 343 -9.36 -2.03 -2.27
CA SER A 343 -9.39 -1.40 -3.58
C SER A 343 -9.83 -2.35 -4.67
N ARG A 344 -9.30 -3.59 -4.66
CA ARG A 344 -9.73 -4.56 -5.67
C ARG A 344 -11.17 -5.01 -5.45
N SER A 345 -11.62 -5.16 -4.20
CA SER A 345 -13.01 -5.49 -3.88
C SER A 345 -13.98 -4.42 -4.38
N ALA A 346 -13.68 -3.14 -4.12
CA ALA A 346 -14.46 -2.01 -4.60
C ALA A 346 -14.46 -1.92 -6.14
N ALA A 347 -13.31 -2.09 -6.79
CA ALA A 347 -13.21 -2.04 -8.25
C ALA A 347 -14.06 -3.10 -8.96
N GLU A 348 -14.15 -4.33 -8.41
CA GLU A 348 -15.05 -5.36 -8.96
C GLU A 348 -16.51 -4.95 -8.83
N VAL A 349 -16.91 -4.38 -7.69
CA VAL A 349 -18.29 -3.90 -7.50
C VAL A 349 -18.59 -2.76 -8.47
N LEU A 350 -17.71 -1.77 -8.59
CA LEU A 350 -17.91 -0.63 -9.49
C LEU A 350 -17.95 -1.08 -10.95
N ALA A 351 -17.05 -1.96 -11.38
CA ALA A 351 -17.06 -2.51 -12.73
C ALA A 351 -18.33 -3.30 -13.03
N ALA A 352 -18.80 -4.12 -12.08
CA ALA A 352 -20.00 -4.90 -12.26
C ALA A 352 -21.26 -4.03 -12.27
N ILE A 353 -21.38 -3.09 -11.32
CA ILE A 353 -22.59 -2.27 -11.19
C ILE A 353 -22.76 -1.29 -12.35
N THR A 354 -21.68 -0.71 -12.89
CA THR A 354 -21.75 0.14 -14.10
C THR A 354 -21.84 -0.68 -15.38
N GLY A 355 -21.59 -2.00 -15.33
CA GLY A 355 -21.56 -2.88 -16.49
C GLY A 355 -20.30 -2.74 -17.37
N THR A 356 -19.28 -2.02 -16.90
CA THR A 356 -18.03 -1.81 -17.63
C THR A 356 -16.86 -1.59 -16.65
N PRO A 357 -15.65 -2.12 -16.94
CA PRO A 357 -14.50 -1.85 -16.08
C PRO A 357 -14.01 -0.40 -16.18
N PHE A 358 -14.39 0.31 -17.24
CA PHE A 358 -13.90 1.66 -17.50
C PHE A 358 -14.63 2.71 -16.67
N PHE A 359 -13.91 3.77 -16.31
CA PHE A 359 -14.53 4.98 -15.80
C PHE A 359 -15.49 5.57 -16.86
N PRO A 360 -16.54 6.30 -16.47
CA PRO A 360 -17.46 6.93 -17.41
C PRO A 360 -16.72 7.91 -18.32
N GLY A 361 -16.88 7.77 -19.64
CA GLY A 361 -16.10 8.52 -20.62
C GLY A 361 -14.67 8.01 -20.84
N GLY A 362 -14.30 6.91 -20.19
CA GLY A 362 -13.02 6.21 -20.37
C GLY A 362 -11.85 6.78 -19.57
N LEU A 363 -12.06 7.79 -18.73
CA LEU A 363 -10.97 8.41 -17.99
C LEU A 363 -11.45 8.89 -16.62
N GLY A 364 -10.86 8.35 -15.56
CA GLY A 364 -10.82 9.00 -14.25
C GLY A 364 -9.47 9.67 -14.05
N GLN A 365 -9.47 10.84 -13.41
CA GLN A 365 -8.25 11.60 -13.18
C GLN A 365 -8.34 12.45 -11.91
N ASN A 366 -7.23 12.56 -11.18
CA ASN A 366 -7.05 13.52 -10.09
C ASN A 366 -5.72 14.25 -10.25
N VAL A 367 -5.71 15.59 -10.15
CA VAL A 367 -4.53 16.42 -10.43
C VAL A 367 -3.93 16.93 -9.14
N LEU A 368 -2.77 16.38 -8.78
CA LEU A 368 -2.05 16.71 -7.57
C LEU A 368 -1.14 17.91 -7.85
N LYS A 369 -1.34 18.99 -7.09
CA LYS A 369 -0.79 20.31 -7.41
C LYS A 369 0.65 20.47 -6.96
N LYS A 370 1.46 21.04 -7.85
CA LYS A 370 2.84 21.45 -7.60
C LYS A 370 2.95 22.23 -6.28
N ASP A 371 3.95 21.86 -5.48
CA ASP A 371 4.34 22.52 -4.21
C ASP A 371 3.19 22.66 -3.19
N ALA A 372 2.10 21.90 -3.34
CA ALA A 372 0.86 22.13 -2.59
C ALA A 372 0.13 20.85 -2.18
N TYR A 373 0.62 19.67 -2.56
CA TYR A 373 -0.06 18.40 -2.29
C TYR A 373 0.65 17.54 -1.26
N LEU A 374 1.96 17.33 -1.40
CA LEU A 374 2.72 16.44 -0.51
C LEU A 374 2.80 17.02 0.91
N THR A 375 2.77 16.14 1.89
CA THR A 375 2.79 16.46 3.31
C THR A 375 3.99 15.85 4.03
N PHE A 376 4.68 14.90 3.41
CA PHE A 376 5.86 14.25 4.01
C PHE A 376 7.14 15.05 3.73
N GLU A 377 7.14 15.82 2.64
CA GLU A 377 8.18 16.77 2.25
C GLU A 377 7.62 17.70 1.16
N GLN A 378 8.36 18.73 0.77
CA GLN A 378 7.93 19.66 -0.26
C GLN A 378 7.67 18.95 -1.61
N GLY A 379 6.51 19.20 -2.22
CA GLY A 379 6.25 18.80 -3.61
C GLY A 379 4.78 18.53 -3.92
N PRO A 380 4.48 17.88 -5.06
CA PRO A 380 5.43 17.52 -6.14
C PRO A 380 6.06 18.73 -6.83
N SER A 381 7.14 18.54 -7.62
CA SER A 381 7.86 19.62 -8.29
C SER A 381 7.13 20.19 -9.53
N THR A 382 6.15 19.44 -10.04
CA THR A 382 5.21 19.79 -11.11
C THR A 382 3.81 19.29 -10.77
N ASP A 383 2.78 19.74 -11.52
CA ASP A 383 1.45 19.13 -11.40
C ASP A 383 1.52 17.67 -11.88
N VAL A 384 1.03 16.73 -11.07
CA VAL A 384 1.02 15.30 -11.39
C VAL A 384 -0.43 14.80 -11.46
N PRO A 385 -0.95 14.52 -12.66
CA PRO A 385 -2.28 13.95 -12.81
C PRO A 385 -2.24 12.42 -12.70
N LEU A 386 -2.73 11.87 -11.60
CA LEU A 386 -3.00 10.43 -11.49
C LEU A 386 -4.22 10.11 -12.36
N SER A 387 -4.01 9.25 -13.35
CA SER A 387 -5.01 8.93 -14.38
C SER A 387 -5.25 7.42 -14.43
N TYR A 388 -6.49 7.03 -14.71
CA TYR A 388 -6.90 5.62 -14.76
C TYR A 388 -8.00 5.45 -15.82
N ALA A 389 -7.85 4.46 -16.71
CA ALA A 389 -8.89 4.13 -17.67
C ALA A 389 -9.99 3.28 -17.01
N THR A 390 -9.59 2.35 -16.15
CA THR A 390 -10.47 1.40 -15.46
C THR A 390 -10.43 1.55 -13.95
N TYR A 391 -11.50 1.11 -13.27
CA TYR A 391 -11.49 0.99 -11.81
C TYR A 391 -10.39 0.04 -11.32
N TYR A 392 -10.00 -0.94 -12.14
CA TYR A 392 -8.89 -1.84 -11.83
C TYR A 392 -7.54 -1.12 -11.85
N ASP A 393 -7.33 -0.15 -12.75
CA ASP A 393 -6.11 0.66 -12.77
C ASP A 393 -5.97 1.50 -11.49
N ALA A 394 -7.07 2.13 -11.05
CA ALA A 394 -7.10 2.85 -9.80
C ALA A 394 -6.80 1.91 -8.61
N ALA A 395 -7.39 0.71 -8.59
CA ALA A 395 -7.12 -0.28 -7.55
C ALA A 395 -5.69 -0.81 -7.55
N ASP A 396 -5.11 -1.01 -8.73
CA ASP A 396 -3.72 -1.42 -8.88
C ASP A 396 -2.75 -0.33 -8.43
N GLN A 397 -3.05 0.95 -8.74
CA GLN A 397 -2.29 2.08 -8.22
C GLN A 397 -2.34 2.14 -6.69
N ALA A 398 -3.50 1.90 -6.08
CA ALA A 398 -3.63 1.83 -4.62
C ALA A 398 -2.75 0.73 -4.01
N GLY A 399 -2.63 -0.41 -4.67
CA GLY A 399 -1.72 -1.49 -4.26
C GLY A 399 -0.23 -1.13 -4.43
N GLN A 400 0.12 -0.61 -5.61
CA GLN A 400 1.49 -0.16 -5.95
C GLN A 400 1.99 0.93 -5.01
N SER A 401 1.12 1.85 -4.59
CA SER A 401 1.47 2.94 -3.67
C SER A 401 2.12 2.43 -2.38
N ARG A 402 1.74 1.24 -1.92
CA ARG A 402 2.26 0.66 -0.68
C ARG A 402 3.69 0.15 -0.83
N LEU A 403 4.09 -0.15 -2.06
CA LEU A 403 5.46 -0.49 -2.43
C LEU A 403 6.29 0.78 -2.58
N TRP A 404 5.75 1.83 -3.22
CA TRP A 404 6.38 3.15 -3.30
C TRP A 404 6.59 3.81 -1.93
N GLY A 405 5.66 3.57 -1.00
CA GLY A 405 5.78 4.02 0.38
C GLY A 405 6.61 3.11 1.28
N GLY A 406 7.26 2.05 0.76
CA GLY A 406 8.18 1.19 1.53
C GLY A 406 7.56 0.35 2.65
N ILE A 407 6.24 0.18 2.74
CA ILE A 407 5.57 -0.43 3.92
C ILE A 407 4.96 -1.81 3.67
N HIS A 408 4.96 -2.29 2.44
CA HIS A 408 4.51 -3.63 2.05
C HIS A 408 5.49 -4.27 1.08
N ILE A 409 5.54 -5.60 1.08
CA ILE A 409 6.23 -6.37 0.02
C ILE A 409 5.25 -6.70 -1.11
N ALA A 410 5.77 -7.09 -2.27
CA ALA A 410 4.93 -7.39 -3.45
C ALA A 410 3.89 -8.49 -3.20
N ALA A 411 4.21 -9.50 -2.39
CA ALA A 411 3.26 -10.57 -2.04
C ALA A 411 2.03 -10.02 -1.29
N ASP A 412 2.22 -9.08 -0.36
CA ASP A 412 1.13 -8.45 0.39
C ASP A 412 0.14 -7.78 -0.55
N ASP A 413 0.64 -7.10 -1.57
CA ASP A 413 -0.15 -6.41 -2.57
C ASP A 413 -0.84 -7.41 -3.51
N PHE A 414 -0.08 -8.31 -4.13
CA PHE A 414 -0.60 -9.22 -5.16
C PHE A 414 -1.66 -10.17 -4.63
N ASP A 415 -1.44 -10.78 -3.47
CA ASP A 415 -2.44 -11.65 -2.84
C ASP A 415 -3.58 -10.85 -2.24
N GLY A 416 -3.32 -9.62 -1.79
CA GLY A 416 -4.34 -8.66 -1.41
C GLY A 416 -5.31 -8.35 -2.55
N ARG A 417 -4.81 -8.11 -3.76
CA ARG A 417 -5.67 -7.90 -4.95
C ARG A 417 -6.44 -9.16 -5.32
N ARG A 418 -5.80 -10.34 -5.33
CA ARG A 418 -6.48 -11.61 -5.65
C ARG A 418 -7.64 -11.89 -4.71
N THR A 419 -7.41 -11.75 -3.40
CA THR A 419 -8.45 -11.93 -2.39
C THR A 419 -9.54 -10.86 -2.52
N GLY A 420 -9.17 -9.59 -2.69
CA GLY A 420 -10.12 -8.50 -2.91
C GLY A 420 -11.04 -8.74 -4.11
N SER A 421 -10.50 -9.25 -5.22
CA SER A 421 -11.28 -9.59 -6.42
C SER A 421 -12.40 -10.59 -6.12
N GLU A 422 -12.10 -11.66 -5.37
CA GLU A 422 -13.09 -12.66 -4.99
C GLU A 422 -14.12 -12.13 -3.99
N VAL A 423 -13.70 -11.28 -3.05
CA VAL A 423 -14.61 -10.62 -2.10
C VAL A 423 -15.61 -9.73 -2.84
N GLY A 424 -15.15 -8.85 -3.74
CA GLY A 424 -16.00 -7.92 -4.47
C GLY A 424 -17.06 -8.62 -5.32
N LYS A 425 -16.68 -9.69 -6.03
CA LYS A 425 -17.61 -10.52 -6.81
C LYS A 425 -18.68 -11.17 -5.95
N ARG A 426 -18.31 -11.73 -4.79
CA ARG A 426 -19.26 -12.35 -3.84
C ARG A 426 -20.21 -11.32 -3.27
N ALA A 427 -19.69 -10.17 -2.84
CA ALA A 427 -20.49 -9.08 -2.30
C ALA A 427 -21.49 -8.54 -3.33
N PHE A 428 -21.08 -8.31 -4.58
CA PHE A 428 -22.01 -7.89 -5.63
C PHE A 428 -23.09 -8.94 -5.90
N THR A 429 -22.69 -10.23 -5.94
CA THR A 429 -23.64 -11.35 -6.10
C THR A 429 -24.67 -11.38 -4.97
N LYS A 430 -24.25 -11.19 -3.72
CA LYS A 430 -25.15 -11.11 -2.56
C LYS A 430 -26.05 -9.88 -2.65
N ALA A 431 -25.51 -8.71 -3.00
CA ALA A 431 -26.27 -7.48 -3.14
C ALA A 431 -27.41 -7.61 -4.16
N LYS A 432 -27.19 -8.31 -5.28
CA LYS A 432 -28.23 -8.57 -6.29
C LYS A 432 -29.47 -9.29 -5.72
N THR A 433 -29.30 -10.14 -4.71
CA THR A 433 -30.45 -10.79 -4.05
C THR A 433 -31.34 -9.80 -3.29
N PHE A 434 -30.80 -8.66 -2.84
CA PHE A 434 -31.59 -7.58 -2.27
C PHE A 434 -32.25 -6.73 -3.36
N PHE A 435 -31.61 -6.60 -4.53
CA PHE A 435 -32.13 -5.79 -5.64
C PHE A 435 -33.39 -6.42 -6.26
N ASP A 436 -33.44 -7.75 -6.35
CA ASP A 436 -34.56 -8.49 -6.93
C ASP A 436 -35.57 -9.03 -5.89
N GLY A 437 -35.31 -8.79 -4.60
CA GLY A 437 -36.17 -9.21 -3.49
C GLY A 437 -36.08 -10.71 -3.15
N SER A 438 -35.08 -11.43 -3.63
CA SER A 438 -34.85 -12.85 -3.34
C SER A 438 -34.02 -13.12 -2.08
N ALA A 439 -33.47 -12.06 -1.46
CA ALA A 439 -32.67 -12.15 -0.23
C ALA A 439 -33.45 -12.90 0.86
N ARG A 440 -32.78 -13.89 1.47
CA ARG A 440 -33.32 -14.65 2.60
C ARG A 440 -32.71 -14.13 3.91
N PRO A 441 -33.48 -14.10 5.01
CA PRO A 441 -33.00 -13.73 6.33
C PRO A 441 -31.83 -14.56 6.81
#